data_AF-A0AAD7DBW5-F1
#
_entry.id   AF-A0AAD7DBW5-F1
#
_cell.length_a   1.000
_cell.length_b   1.000
_cell.length_c   1.000
_cell.angle_alpha   90.00
_cell.angle_beta   90.00
_cell.angle_gamma   90.00
#
_symmetry.space_group_name_H-M   'P 1'
#
loop_
_entity.id
_entity.type
_entity.pdbx_description
1 polymer ?
#
loop_
_entity_poly.entity_id
_entity_poly.type
_entity_poly.pdbx_seq_one_letter_code
_entity_poly.pdbx_strand_id
1 'polypeptide(L)'
;MSLPRQCPEFCLPWNLDTFWAKYPFQIRDPHSKYYPGYHFTTMSPHFIRSDRCLSSSKSAESPGTWCATVAHDVEALRDHAKELFSYVRVEERSNQEQTLEKVAQLKEQSNDLKLETVNLRHSLASAREDAAEFKENFHYLGTHSVPGLHQMLPKALTQKWGAKKFLEMITAYLGDYTPRSYPQYDIDLAILLYELGCASAVYAMNHSIFALPSLNTLQPYRRQHRPKPSLHSRPP
;
A
#
# COMPACT_ATOMS: atom_id res chain seq x y z
N MET A 1 37.23 52.33 -34.32
CA MET A 1 36.78 51.34 -33.31
C MET A 1 36.39 50.07 -34.06
N SER A 2 37.17 49.00 -33.92
CA SER A 2 36.82 47.69 -34.48
C SER A 2 35.72 47.05 -33.65
N LEU A 3 34.68 46.52 -34.31
CA LEU A 3 33.62 45.75 -33.64
C LEU A 3 34.24 44.53 -32.94
N PRO A 4 33.82 44.21 -31.70
CA PRO A 4 34.27 43.00 -31.03
C PRO A 4 33.84 41.79 -31.86
N ARG A 5 34.82 40.98 -32.28
CA ARG A 5 34.57 39.75 -33.02
C ARG A 5 34.21 38.64 -32.04
N GLN A 6 33.24 37.81 -32.40
CA GLN A 6 32.83 36.68 -31.57
C GLN A 6 33.99 35.69 -31.43
N CYS A 7 34.19 35.18 -30.21
CA CYS A 7 35.21 34.15 -29.97
C CYS A 7 34.91 32.91 -30.84
N PRO A 8 35.90 32.41 -31.61
CA PRO A 8 35.68 31.24 -32.45
C PRO A 8 35.31 30.03 -31.59
N GLU A 9 34.38 29.22 -32.09
CA GLU A 9 33.92 28.00 -31.44
C GLU A 9 34.97 26.91 -31.55
N PHE A 10 35.13 26.11 -30.49
CA PHE A 10 36.10 25.03 -30.48
C PHE A 10 35.40 23.73 -30.88
N CYS A 11 35.82 23.12 -32.00
CA CYS A 11 35.32 21.81 -32.39
C CYS A 11 35.86 20.77 -31.40
N LEU A 12 34.98 20.01 -30.74
CA LEU A 12 35.35 18.93 -29.83
C LEU A 12 35.77 17.70 -30.67
N PRO A 13 37.07 17.35 -30.74
CA PRO A 13 37.51 16.19 -31.50
C PRO A 13 37.24 14.91 -30.70
N TRP A 14 36.11 14.25 -30.97
CA TRP A 14 35.76 12.99 -30.34
C TRP A 14 35.99 11.81 -31.30
N ASN A 15 37.13 11.14 -31.15
CA ASN A 15 37.61 10.07 -32.04
C ASN A 15 37.66 8.69 -31.37
N LEU A 16 36.97 8.52 -30.23
CA LEU A 16 37.02 7.27 -29.45
C LEU A 16 35.97 6.24 -29.87
N ASP A 17 34.82 6.70 -30.40
CA ASP A 17 33.68 5.96 -30.93
C ASP A 17 32.59 6.96 -31.37
N THR A 18 31.36 6.49 -31.58
CA THR A 18 30.17 7.36 -31.56
C THR A 18 30.16 8.21 -30.29
N PHE A 19 30.07 9.53 -30.48
CA PHE A 19 30.09 10.51 -29.40
C PHE A 19 29.09 10.16 -28.28
N TRP A 20 27.88 9.79 -28.67
CA TRP A 20 26.79 9.41 -27.77
C TRP A 20 27.06 8.16 -26.92
N ALA A 21 27.86 7.21 -27.42
CA ALA A 21 28.12 5.96 -26.70
C ALA A 21 29.19 6.09 -25.62
N LYS A 22 30.21 6.94 -25.82
CA LYS A 22 31.37 7.05 -24.91
C LYS A 22 31.51 8.38 -24.20
N TYR A 23 30.78 9.42 -24.61
CA TYR A 23 30.85 10.70 -23.91
C TYR A 23 30.16 10.60 -22.53
N PRO A 24 30.85 10.94 -21.43
CA PRO A 24 30.29 10.86 -20.08
C PRO A 24 29.37 12.05 -19.78
N PHE A 25 28.10 11.98 -20.17
CA PHE A 25 27.19 13.13 -20.09
C PHE A 25 26.94 13.66 -18.67
N GLN A 26 27.11 12.87 -17.61
CA GLN A 26 26.79 13.27 -16.22
C GLN A 26 27.80 14.24 -15.63
N ILE A 27 29.04 14.28 -16.14
CA ILE A 27 30.01 15.31 -15.71
C ILE A 27 29.49 16.71 -16.02
N ARG A 28 28.50 16.84 -16.92
CA ARG A 28 27.92 18.12 -17.31
C ARG A 28 26.87 18.62 -16.34
N ASP A 29 26.53 17.86 -15.32
CA ASP A 29 25.75 18.39 -14.20
C ASP A 29 26.56 19.56 -13.58
N PRO A 30 26.01 20.79 -13.52
CA PRO A 30 26.67 21.93 -12.86
C PRO A 30 27.05 21.66 -11.40
N HIS A 31 26.41 20.68 -10.76
CA HIS A 31 26.72 20.24 -9.41
C HIS A 31 27.76 19.11 -9.35
N SER A 32 28.20 18.58 -10.50
CA SER A 32 29.26 17.57 -10.54
C SER A 32 30.59 18.17 -10.10
N LYS A 33 31.30 17.45 -9.23
CA LYS A 33 32.67 17.78 -8.85
C LYS A 33 33.63 17.82 -10.05
N TYR A 34 33.27 17.12 -11.14
CA TYR A 34 34.06 17.02 -12.36
C TYR A 34 33.50 17.88 -13.50
N TYR A 35 32.69 18.89 -13.19
CA TYR A 35 32.15 19.79 -14.19
C TYR A 35 33.26 20.48 -14.98
N PRO A 36 33.36 20.27 -16.30
CA PRO A 36 34.52 20.70 -17.06
C PRO A 36 34.48 22.19 -17.47
N GLY A 37 33.47 22.95 -17.02
CA GLY A 37 33.41 24.40 -17.24
C GLY A 37 33.17 24.81 -18.70
N TYR A 38 32.47 23.96 -19.47
CA TYR A 38 32.06 24.24 -20.83
C TYR A 38 30.67 23.70 -21.17
N HIS A 39 30.02 24.33 -22.14
CA HIS A 39 28.76 23.89 -22.73
C HIS A 39 28.91 23.63 -24.24
N PHE A 40 27.96 22.87 -24.81
CA PHE A 40 27.88 22.69 -26.26
C PHE A 40 27.13 23.87 -26.87
N THR A 41 27.68 24.48 -27.92
CA THR A 41 26.97 25.46 -28.77
C THR A 41 26.17 24.75 -29.86
N THR A 42 26.73 23.69 -30.44
CA THR A 42 26.05 22.79 -31.37
C THR A 42 26.42 21.33 -31.08
N MET A 43 25.49 20.42 -31.34
CA MET A 43 25.69 18.97 -31.10
C MET A 43 26.08 18.19 -32.36
N SER A 44 26.00 18.78 -33.56
CA SER A 44 26.41 18.12 -34.81
C SER A 44 26.76 19.17 -35.88
N PRO A 45 28.04 19.45 -36.13
CA PRO A 45 29.23 18.98 -35.40
C PRO A 45 29.27 19.49 -33.94
N HIS A 46 30.03 18.82 -33.08
CA HIS A 46 30.11 19.11 -31.66
C HIS A 46 31.00 20.34 -31.42
N PHE A 47 30.41 21.52 -31.26
CA PHE A 47 31.14 22.74 -30.91
C PHE A 47 30.93 23.07 -29.44
N ILE A 48 32.01 23.48 -28.77
CA ILE A 48 31.99 23.80 -27.34
C ILE A 48 32.50 25.21 -27.08
N ARG A 49 32.06 25.78 -25.95
CA ARG A 49 32.50 27.07 -25.45
C ARG A 49 32.65 27.01 -23.93
N SER A 50 33.72 27.61 -23.41
CA SER A 50 33.91 27.77 -21.96
C SER A 50 32.81 28.63 -21.38
N ASP A 51 32.32 28.28 -20.19
CA ASP A 51 31.34 29.11 -19.46
C ASP A 51 31.93 30.45 -19.02
N ARG A 52 33.26 30.54 -18.95
CA ARG A 52 34.01 31.77 -18.65
C ARG A 52 34.34 32.59 -19.90
N CYS A 53 33.89 32.17 -21.08
CA CYS A 53 34.16 32.90 -22.32
C CYS A 53 33.39 34.22 -22.35
N LEU A 54 34.10 35.34 -22.45
CA LEU A 54 33.53 36.69 -22.54
C LEU A 54 32.94 37.03 -23.93
N SER A 55 32.73 36.02 -24.78
CA SER A 55 32.17 36.10 -26.14
C SER A 55 32.88 37.04 -27.11
N SER A 56 33.98 37.69 -26.72
CA SER A 56 34.75 38.64 -27.54
C SER A 56 36.23 38.24 -27.54
N SER A 57 36.80 38.10 -28.73
CA SER A 57 38.23 37.82 -28.91
C SER A 57 38.94 39.00 -29.59
N LYS A 58 40.22 39.21 -29.23
CA LYS A 58 41.07 40.25 -29.84
C LYS A 58 41.51 39.89 -31.27
N SER A 59 41.45 38.61 -31.63
CA SER A 59 41.83 38.05 -32.93
C SER A 59 40.73 37.09 -33.42
N ALA A 60 40.52 37.04 -34.74
CA ALA A 60 39.53 36.15 -35.35
C ALA A 60 39.99 34.69 -35.43
N GLU A 61 41.30 34.45 -35.35
CA GLU A 61 41.90 33.16 -35.70
C GLU A 61 42.26 32.30 -34.49
N SER A 62 42.29 32.85 -33.27
CA SER A 62 42.65 32.09 -32.08
C SER A 62 41.52 32.10 -31.04
N PRO A 63 41.14 30.93 -30.47
CA PRO A 63 40.21 30.88 -29.36
C PRO A 63 40.72 31.73 -28.19
N GLY A 64 39.80 32.33 -27.44
CA GLY A 64 40.14 33.07 -26.22
C GLY A 64 40.82 32.14 -25.21
N THR A 65 41.63 32.71 -24.31
CA THR A 65 42.42 31.96 -23.32
C THR A 65 41.60 30.92 -22.56
N TRP A 66 40.37 31.26 -22.14
CA TRP A 66 39.46 30.35 -21.46
C TRP A 66 38.98 29.18 -22.32
N CYS A 67 38.68 29.42 -23.60
CA CYS A 67 38.31 28.35 -24.54
C CYS A 67 39.51 27.45 -24.87
N ALA A 68 40.74 28.00 -24.86
CA ALA A 68 41.95 27.22 -25.03
C ALA A 68 42.22 26.31 -23.82
N THR A 69 41.93 26.76 -22.59
CA THR A 69 42.02 25.92 -21.38
C THR A 69 41.05 24.75 -21.43
N VAL A 70 39.82 24.98 -21.91
CA VAL A 70 38.82 23.91 -22.08
C VAL A 70 39.31 22.81 -23.02
N ALA A 71 40.13 23.11 -24.03
CA ALA A 71 40.70 22.09 -24.90
C ALA A 71 41.58 21.08 -24.13
N HIS A 72 42.29 21.53 -23.09
CA HIS A 72 43.07 20.66 -22.22
C HIS A 72 42.16 19.79 -21.34
N ASP A 73 41.10 20.36 -20.77
CA ASP A 73 40.13 19.62 -19.94
C ASP A 73 39.37 18.56 -20.76
N VAL A 74 39.08 18.88 -22.02
CA VAL A 74 38.52 17.94 -23.01
C VAL A 74 39.46 16.79 -23.29
N GLU A 75 40.76 17.05 -23.43
CA GLU A 75 41.75 16.01 -23.70
C GLU A 75 41.85 15.05 -22.50
N ALA A 76 41.91 15.60 -21.29
CA ALA A 76 41.84 14.80 -20.05
C ALA A 76 40.54 13.98 -19.99
N LEU A 77 39.40 14.57 -20.39
CA LEU A 77 38.13 13.86 -20.48
C LEU A 77 38.19 12.68 -21.46
N ARG A 78 38.81 12.91 -22.60
CA ARG A 78 38.96 11.93 -23.66
C ARG A 78 39.84 10.79 -23.19
N ASP A 79 40.96 11.10 -22.53
CA ASP A 79 41.84 10.10 -21.94
C ASP A 79 41.10 9.25 -20.90
N HIS A 80 40.27 9.86 -20.05
CA HIS A 80 39.42 9.13 -19.13
C HIS A 80 38.34 8.29 -19.83
N ALA A 81 37.75 8.77 -20.92
CA ALA A 81 36.75 8.03 -21.69
C ALA A 81 37.32 6.87 -22.53
N LYS A 82 38.65 6.78 -22.66
CA LYS A 82 39.34 5.60 -23.25
C LYS A 82 39.30 4.41 -22.30
N GLU A 83 39.25 4.65 -20.99
CA GLU A 83 39.10 3.58 -20.01
C GLU A 83 37.69 2.98 -20.16
N LEU A 84 37.60 1.66 -20.28
CA LEU A 84 36.33 0.96 -20.50
C LEU A 84 35.36 1.27 -19.34
N PHE A 85 34.28 2.00 -19.65
CA PHE A 85 33.15 2.26 -18.76
C PHE A 85 32.50 0.96 -18.22
N SER A 86 32.85 -0.21 -18.76
CA SER A 86 32.36 -1.52 -18.31
C SER A 86 32.59 -1.80 -16.82
N TYR A 87 33.53 -1.10 -16.16
CA TYR A 87 33.81 -1.25 -14.73
C TYR A 87 33.46 -0.02 -13.88
N VAL A 88 33.02 1.09 -14.47
CA VAL A 88 32.81 2.33 -13.75
C VAL A 88 31.40 2.36 -13.17
N ARG A 89 31.24 1.77 -11.98
CA ARG A 89 30.04 1.88 -11.11
C ARG A 89 30.00 3.19 -10.32
N VAL A 90 30.66 4.24 -10.79
CA VAL A 90 30.59 5.56 -10.15
C VAL A 90 29.35 6.24 -10.71
N GLU A 91 28.40 6.60 -9.85
CA GLU A 91 27.10 7.19 -10.19
C GLU A 91 27.18 8.42 -11.14
N GLU A 92 28.37 9.01 -11.25
CA GLU A 92 28.69 10.21 -12.02
C GLU A 92 29.28 9.94 -13.42
N ARG A 93 29.35 8.68 -13.88
CA ARG A 93 30.05 8.30 -15.13
C ARG A 93 29.32 7.22 -15.91
N SER A 94 28.07 7.48 -16.28
CA SER A 94 27.29 6.60 -17.15
C SER A 94 27.32 7.09 -18.61
N ASN A 95 27.12 6.22 -19.59
CA ASN A 95 26.86 6.72 -20.94
C ASN A 95 25.38 7.15 -21.11
N GLN A 96 25.02 7.68 -22.29
CA GLN A 96 23.64 8.09 -22.56
C GLN A 96 22.66 6.91 -22.46
N GLU A 97 23.02 5.74 -22.99
CA GLU A 97 22.18 4.55 -22.97
C GLU A 97 21.88 4.09 -21.54
N GLN A 98 22.90 4.01 -20.68
CA GLN A 98 22.75 3.69 -19.25
C GLN A 98 21.90 4.74 -18.51
N THR A 99 21.98 6.01 -18.90
CA THR A 99 21.14 7.06 -18.30
C THR A 99 19.68 6.89 -18.71
N LEU A 100 19.42 6.61 -19.99
CA LEU A 100 18.07 6.33 -20.49
C LEU A 100 17.49 5.08 -19.84
N GLU A 101 18.29 4.03 -19.67
CA GLU A 101 17.90 2.82 -18.95
C GLU A 101 17.56 3.12 -17.49
N LYS A 102 18.42 3.87 -16.78
CA LYS A 102 18.15 4.29 -15.39
C LYS A 102 16.88 5.12 -15.27
N VAL A 103 16.62 6.03 -16.23
CA VAL A 103 15.38 6.81 -16.28
C VAL A 103 14.17 5.91 -16.50
N ALA A 104 14.28 4.91 -17.39
CA ALA A 104 13.21 3.94 -17.63
C ALA A 104 12.92 3.11 -16.37
N GLN A 105 13.96 2.61 -15.69
CA GLN A 105 13.84 1.86 -14.44
C GLN A 105 13.23 2.71 -13.31
N LEU A 106 13.68 3.95 -13.13
CA LEU A 106 13.12 4.86 -12.13
C LEU A 106 11.65 5.21 -12.42
N LYS A 107 11.29 5.31 -13.71
CA LYS A 107 9.90 5.54 -14.12
C LYS A 107 9.02 4.33 -13.80
N GLU A 108 9.52 3.12 -14.03
CA GLU A 108 8.84 1.87 -13.65
C GLU A 108 8.65 1.79 -12.14
N GLN A 109 9.73 1.97 -11.36
CA GLN A 109 9.66 2.02 -9.90
C GLN A 109 8.69 3.09 -9.38
N SER A 110 8.66 4.27 -10.01
CA SER A 110 7.71 5.33 -9.66
C SER A 110 6.26 4.90 -9.92
N ASN A 111 6.00 4.15 -10.98
CA ASN A 111 4.67 3.64 -11.28
C ASN A 111 4.25 2.54 -10.30
N ASP A 112 5.17 1.65 -9.92
CA ASP A 112 4.92 0.61 -8.93
C ASP A 112 4.57 1.21 -7.57
N LEU A 113 5.34 2.20 -7.11
CA LEU A 113 5.07 2.91 -5.86
C LEU A 113 3.73 3.67 -5.89
N LYS A 114 3.35 4.23 -7.05
CA LYS A 114 2.03 4.86 -7.22
C LYS A 114 0.91 3.84 -7.08
N LEU A 115 1.06 2.67 -7.70
CA LEU A 115 0.08 1.59 -7.61
C LEU A 115 -0.05 1.08 -6.17
N GLU A 116 1.07 0.85 -5.50
CA GLU A 116 1.10 0.47 -4.08
C GLU A 116 0.39 1.51 -3.20
N THR A 117 0.67 2.80 -3.43
CA THR A 117 0.04 3.90 -2.70
C THR A 117 -1.48 3.92 -2.89
N VAL A 118 -1.97 3.67 -4.12
CA VAL A 118 -3.41 3.58 -4.41
C VAL A 118 -4.05 2.39 -3.70
N ASN A 119 -3.41 1.21 -3.76
CA ASN A 119 -3.90 0.02 -3.07
C ASN A 119 -3.95 0.20 -1.54
N LEU A 120 -2.92 0.80 -0.95
CA LEU A 120 -2.88 1.12 0.47
C LEU A 120 -3.99 2.10 0.86
N ARG A 121 -4.27 3.12 0.03
CA ARG A 121 -5.38 4.05 0.27
C ARG A 121 -6.74 3.36 0.25
N HIS A 122 -6.98 2.46 -0.70
CA HIS A 122 -8.22 1.68 -0.75
C HIS A 122 -8.36 0.76 0.46
N SER A 123 -7.28 0.05 0.84
CA SER A 123 -7.29 -0.79 2.04
C SER A 123 -7.55 0.01 3.31
N LEU A 124 -6.93 1.19 3.45
CA LEU A 124 -7.17 2.09 4.58
C LEU A 124 -8.60 2.63 4.62
N ALA A 125 -9.19 2.95 3.47
CA ALA A 125 -10.58 3.39 3.39
C ALA A 125 -11.54 2.27 3.85
N SER A 126 -11.37 1.06 3.32
CA SER A 126 -12.14 -0.12 3.75
C SER A 126 -12.01 -0.40 5.24
N ALA A 127 -10.79 -0.36 5.78
CA ALA A 127 -10.56 -0.59 7.21
C ALA A 127 -11.21 0.49 8.10
N ARG A 128 -11.31 1.73 7.61
CA ARG A 128 -12.01 2.82 8.31
C ARG A 128 -13.52 2.62 8.30
N GLU A 129 -14.07 2.16 7.18
CA GLU A 129 -15.49 1.81 7.08
C GLU A 129 -15.82 0.65 8.03
N ASP A 130 -15.04 -0.43 8.00
CA ASP A 130 -15.19 -1.55 8.94
C ASP A 130 -15.12 -1.09 10.40
N ALA A 131 -14.14 -0.25 10.74
CA ALA A 131 -14.00 0.29 12.09
C ALA A 131 -15.19 1.17 12.51
N ALA A 132 -15.77 1.94 11.58
CA ALA A 132 -16.96 2.72 11.82
C ALA A 132 -18.19 1.83 12.07
N GLU A 133 -18.38 0.79 11.26
CA GLU A 133 -19.45 -0.20 11.47
C GLU A 133 -19.31 -0.94 12.81
N PHE A 134 -18.10 -1.35 13.18
CA PHE A 134 -17.86 -1.95 14.50
C PHE A 134 -18.17 -0.98 15.64
N LYS A 135 -17.79 0.29 15.51
CA LYS A 135 -18.10 1.31 16.51
C LYS A 135 -19.61 1.50 16.66
N GLU A 136 -20.34 1.51 15.56
CA GLU A 136 -21.81 1.58 15.55
C GLU A 136 -22.42 0.37 16.27
N ASN A 137 -21.92 -0.84 15.98
CA ASN A 137 -22.35 -2.07 16.67
C ASN A 137 -22.12 -1.99 18.18
N PHE A 138 -20.93 -1.59 18.61
CA PHE A 138 -20.64 -1.45 20.04
C PHE A 138 -21.49 -0.36 20.70
N HIS A 139 -21.72 0.76 20.01
CA HIS A 139 -22.60 1.81 20.49
C HIS A 139 -24.04 1.29 20.65
N TYR A 140 -24.55 0.56 19.66
CA TYR A 140 -25.88 -0.04 19.70
C TYR A 140 -26.01 -1.03 20.87
N LEU A 141 -25.05 -1.95 21.01
CA LEU A 141 -25.03 -2.94 22.10
C LEU A 141 -24.87 -2.29 23.49
N GLY A 142 -24.18 -1.15 23.57
CA GLY A 142 -24.03 -0.40 24.81
C GLY A 142 -25.25 0.42 25.21
N THR A 143 -26.14 0.73 24.26
CA THR A 143 -27.34 1.56 24.47
C THR A 143 -28.63 0.74 24.53
N HIS A 144 -28.63 -0.48 23.97
CA HIS A 144 -29.80 -1.36 23.90
C HIS A 144 -29.51 -2.69 24.58
N SER A 145 -30.44 -3.12 25.44
CA SER A 145 -30.42 -4.48 25.98
C SER A 145 -30.96 -5.43 24.91
N VAL A 146 -30.07 -6.16 24.22
CA VAL A 146 -30.43 -7.13 23.18
C VAL A 146 -30.66 -8.52 23.81
N PRO A 147 -31.91 -9.02 23.86
CA PRO A 147 -32.18 -10.35 24.39
C PRO A 147 -31.53 -11.43 23.51
N GLY A 148 -30.93 -12.45 24.12
CA GLY A 148 -30.34 -13.58 23.39
C GLY A 148 -29.07 -13.24 22.60
N LEU A 149 -28.40 -12.12 22.90
CA LEU A 149 -27.14 -11.73 22.25
C LEU A 149 -26.08 -12.84 22.27
N HIS A 150 -26.02 -13.61 23.38
CA HIS A 150 -25.11 -14.75 23.54
C HIS A 150 -25.38 -15.88 22.54
N GLN A 151 -26.59 -16.00 21.99
CA GLN A 151 -26.92 -16.95 20.92
C GLN A 151 -26.58 -16.40 19.53
N MET A 152 -26.68 -15.08 19.36
CA MET A 152 -26.40 -14.41 18.08
C MET A 152 -24.92 -14.38 17.76
N LEU A 153 -24.06 -14.14 18.76
CA LEU A 153 -22.60 -14.05 18.58
C LEU A 153 -21.99 -15.32 17.97
N PRO A 154 -22.23 -16.55 18.51
CA PRO A 154 -21.72 -17.78 17.89
C PRO A 154 -22.24 -17.99 16.47
N LYS A 155 -23.51 -17.65 16.20
CA LYS A 155 -24.09 -17.74 14.85
C LYS A 155 -23.41 -16.78 13.88
N ALA A 156 -23.17 -15.54 14.30
CA ALA A 156 -22.46 -14.53 13.52
C ALA A 156 -21.04 -15.00 13.18
N LEU A 157 -20.33 -15.59 14.15
CA LEU A 157 -18.99 -16.15 13.95
C LEU A 157 -19.02 -17.35 12.98
N THR A 158 -19.94 -18.29 13.19
CA THR A 158 -20.04 -19.51 12.37
C THR A 158 -20.41 -19.19 10.92
N GLN A 159 -21.30 -18.22 10.72
CA GLN A 159 -21.76 -17.78 9.40
C GLN A 159 -20.93 -16.63 8.81
N LYS A 160 -19.85 -16.21 9.48
CA LYS A 160 -18.96 -15.12 9.07
C LYS A 160 -19.72 -13.84 8.71
N TRP A 161 -20.65 -13.40 9.56
CA TRP A 161 -21.36 -12.15 9.35
C TRP A 161 -20.41 -10.95 9.46
N GLY A 162 -20.46 -10.05 8.48
CA GLY A 162 -19.83 -8.73 8.58
C GLY A 162 -20.56 -7.84 9.60
N ALA A 163 -19.93 -6.72 9.98
CA ALA A 163 -20.44 -5.82 11.01
C ALA A 163 -21.84 -5.28 10.68
N LYS A 164 -22.07 -4.79 9.46
CA LYS A 164 -23.41 -4.39 8.99
C LYS A 164 -24.48 -5.47 9.11
N LYS A 165 -24.19 -6.69 8.61
CA LYS A 165 -25.15 -7.81 8.67
C LYS A 165 -25.46 -8.21 10.11
N PHE A 166 -24.46 -8.16 11.00
CA PHE A 166 -24.67 -8.42 12.41
C PHE A 166 -25.63 -7.40 13.03
N LEU A 167 -25.48 -6.11 12.71
CA LEU A 167 -26.41 -5.06 13.15
C LEU A 167 -27.83 -5.29 12.64
N GLU A 168 -27.98 -5.56 11.34
CA GLU A 168 -29.28 -5.86 10.72
C GLU A 168 -29.97 -7.02 11.44
N MET A 169 -29.23 -8.09 11.74
CA MET A 169 -29.77 -9.23 12.46
C MET A 169 -30.17 -8.87 13.90
N ILE A 170 -29.36 -8.08 14.62
CA ILE A 170 -29.71 -7.58 15.97
C ILE A 170 -31.00 -6.76 15.92
N THR A 171 -31.11 -5.82 14.97
CA THR A 171 -32.29 -4.98 14.85
C THR A 171 -33.54 -5.78 14.49
N ALA A 172 -33.41 -6.81 13.65
CA ALA A 172 -34.51 -7.72 13.33
C ALA A 172 -34.96 -8.50 14.57
N TYR A 173 -34.01 -8.89 15.42
CA TYR A 173 -34.25 -9.65 16.65
C TYR A 173 -34.98 -8.86 17.74
N LEU A 174 -34.77 -7.54 17.81
CA LEU A 174 -35.59 -6.68 18.67
C LEU A 174 -37.02 -6.46 18.16
N GLY A 175 -37.27 -6.74 16.88
CA GLY A 175 -38.62 -6.79 16.32
C GLY A 175 -39.29 -8.14 16.57
N ASP A 176 -40.00 -8.64 15.55
CA ASP A 176 -40.77 -9.89 15.65
C ASP A 176 -39.94 -11.16 15.39
N TYR A 177 -38.62 -11.03 15.17
CA TYR A 177 -37.79 -12.19 14.88
C TYR A 177 -37.41 -12.94 16.17
N THR A 178 -38.04 -14.10 16.37
CA THR A 178 -37.63 -15.07 17.40
C THR A 178 -36.76 -16.16 16.77
N PRO A 179 -35.56 -16.45 17.32
CA PRO A 179 -34.72 -17.48 16.76
C PRO A 179 -35.34 -18.85 17.02
N ARG A 180 -35.27 -19.72 16.02
CA ARG A 180 -35.81 -21.08 16.09
C ARG A 180 -34.81 -22.12 16.58
N SER A 181 -33.53 -21.75 16.68
CA SER A 181 -32.44 -22.66 17.04
C SER A 181 -31.77 -22.17 18.31
N TYR A 182 -31.95 -22.96 19.37
CA TYR A 182 -31.31 -22.78 20.67
C TYR A 182 -30.17 -23.79 20.81
N PRO A 183 -29.03 -23.40 21.40
CA PRO A 183 -27.99 -24.35 21.74
C PRO A 183 -28.47 -25.32 22.83
N GLN A 184 -27.91 -26.53 22.86
CA GLN A 184 -28.37 -27.57 23.79
C GLN A 184 -28.27 -27.12 25.26
N TYR A 185 -27.24 -26.37 25.64
CA TYR A 185 -27.09 -25.87 27.02
C TYR A 185 -28.22 -24.91 27.43
N ASP A 186 -28.75 -24.09 26.51
CA ASP A 186 -29.90 -23.20 26.79
C ASP A 186 -31.18 -24.03 26.98
N ILE A 187 -31.32 -25.11 26.21
CA ILE A 187 -32.43 -26.06 26.35
C ILE A 187 -32.36 -26.77 27.70
N ASP A 188 -31.19 -27.30 28.07
CA ASP A 188 -30.97 -28.00 29.34
C ASP A 188 -31.20 -27.06 30.53
N LEU A 189 -30.71 -25.81 30.45
CA LEU A 189 -30.94 -24.78 31.46
C LEU A 189 -32.42 -24.45 31.60
N ALA A 190 -33.13 -24.30 30.48
CA ALA A 190 -34.57 -24.01 30.50
C ALA A 190 -35.40 -25.19 31.02
N ILE A 191 -34.99 -26.43 30.77
CA ILE A 191 -35.58 -27.63 31.40
C ILE A 191 -35.33 -27.61 32.91
N LEU A 192 -34.11 -27.33 33.37
CA LEU A 192 -33.80 -27.24 34.79
C LEU A 192 -34.65 -26.17 35.49
N LEU A 193 -34.77 -25.00 34.88
CA LEU A 193 -35.64 -23.91 35.37
C LEU A 193 -37.10 -24.33 35.42
N TYR A 194 -37.56 -25.12 34.45
CA TYR A 194 -38.90 -25.68 34.48
C TYR A 194 -39.09 -26.62 35.67
N GLU A 195 -38.16 -27.54 35.92
CA GLU A 195 -38.31 -28.54 36.98
C GLU A 195 -38.22 -27.89 38.38
N LEU A 196 -37.47 -26.79 38.53
CA LEU A 196 -37.34 -26.07 39.81
C LEU A 196 -38.44 -25.02 40.02
N GLY A 197 -38.78 -24.26 38.99
CA GLY A 197 -39.62 -23.06 39.07
C GLY A 197 -40.87 -23.11 38.19
N CYS A 198 -41.18 -24.28 37.63
CA CYS A 198 -42.35 -24.52 36.78
C CYS A 198 -42.40 -23.62 35.52
N ALA A 199 -43.60 -23.54 34.93
CA ALA A 199 -43.86 -22.76 33.73
C ALA A 199 -43.59 -21.26 33.87
N SER A 200 -43.79 -20.69 35.07
CA SER A 200 -43.60 -19.26 35.34
C SER A 200 -42.13 -18.86 35.28
N ALA A 201 -41.21 -19.68 35.80
CA ALA A 201 -39.78 -19.40 35.71
C ALA A 201 -39.28 -19.43 34.26
N VAL A 202 -39.74 -20.40 33.46
CA VAL A 202 -39.41 -20.46 32.02
C VAL A 202 -39.97 -19.25 31.29
N TYR A 203 -41.21 -18.85 31.57
CA TYR A 203 -41.82 -17.68 30.95
C TYR A 203 -41.03 -16.40 31.27
N ALA A 204 -40.67 -16.20 32.54
CA ALA A 204 -39.86 -15.05 32.96
C ALA A 204 -38.50 -15.04 32.26
N MET A 205 -37.82 -16.19 32.15
CA MET A 205 -36.50 -16.28 31.52
C MET A 205 -36.56 -16.17 29.99
N ASN A 206 -37.65 -16.61 29.36
CA ASN A 206 -37.91 -16.40 27.93
C ASN A 206 -38.08 -14.91 27.58
N HIS A 207 -38.63 -14.10 28.50
CA HIS A 207 -38.79 -12.65 28.33
C HIS A 207 -37.64 -11.83 28.96
N SER A 208 -36.63 -12.49 29.50
CA SER A 208 -35.44 -11.85 30.07
C SER A 208 -34.37 -11.59 29.00
N ILE A 209 -33.26 -10.97 29.40
CA ILE A 209 -32.08 -10.77 28.53
C ILE A 209 -31.49 -12.09 27.99
N PHE A 210 -31.73 -13.21 28.67
CA PHE A 210 -31.26 -14.52 28.23
C PHE A 210 -32.13 -15.11 27.11
N ALA A 211 -33.35 -14.62 26.89
CA ALA A 211 -34.27 -15.10 25.86
C ALA A 211 -34.28 -16.64 25.75
N LEU A 212 -34.44 -17.35 26.87
CA LEU A 212 -34.42 -18.82 26.88
C LEU A 212 -35.57 -19.43 26.08
N PRO A 213 -35.48 -20.68 25.61
CA PRO A 213 -36.53 -21.30 24.82
C PRO A 213 -37.90 -21.30 25.51
N SER A 214 -38.96 -21.08 24.73
CA SER A 214 -40.34 -21.11 25.21
C SER A 214 -40.77 -22.53 25.65
N LEU A 215 -41.84 -22.63 26.43
CA LEU A 215 -42.42 -23.92 26.84
C LEU A 215 -42.77 -24.82 25.65
N ASN A 216 -43.28 -24.24 24.57
CA ASN A 216 -43.61 -24.97 23.35
C ASN A 216 -42.34 -25.55 22.71
N THR A 217 -41.25 -24.81 22.75
CA THR A 217 -39.93 -25.27 22.27
C THR A 217 -39.37 -26.39 23.14
N LEU A 218 -39.60 -26.36 24.46
CA LEU A 218 -39.10 -27.39 25.40
C LEU A 218 -39.91 -28.69 25.38
N GLN A 219 -41.19 -28.65 24.99
CA GLN A 219 -42.09 -29.80 25.05
C GLN A 219 -41.53 -31.10 24.43
N PRO A 220 -40.91 -31.10 23.23
CA PRO A 220 -40.30 -32.31 22.67
C PRO A 220 -39.12 -32.83 23.50
N TYR A 221 -38.29 -31.95 24.04
CA TYR A 221 -37.10 -32.31 24.83
C TYR A 221 -37.49 -32.88 26.20
N ARG A 222 -38.55 -32.35 26.84
CA ARG A 222 -39.04 -32.87 28.12
C ARG A 222 -39.50 -34.32 28.08
N ARG A 223 -40.02 -34.77 26.94
CA ARG A 223 -40.44 -36.18 26.76
C ARG A 223 -39.25 -37.14 26.77
N GLN A 224 -38.08 -36.68 26.34
CA GLN A 224 -36.85 -37.47 26.31
C GLN A 224 -36.24 -37.63 27.71
N HIS A 225 -36.40 -36.63 28.58
CA HIS A 225 -35.86 -36.63 29.94
C HIS A 225 -36.78 -37.23 31.01
N ARG A 226 -37.96 -37.78 30.65
CA ARG A 226 -38.75 -38.52 31.63
C ARG A 226 -38.00 -39.79 32.00
N PRO A 227 -37.64 -40.00 33.28
CA PRO A 227 -37.04 -41.26 33.71
C PRO A 227 -38.03 -42.38 33.38
N LYS A 228 -37.63 -43.30 32.51
CA LYS A 228 -38.37 -44.55 32.34
C LYS A 228 -38.22 -45.30 33.67
N PRO A 229 -39.30 -45.74 34.31
CA PRO A 229 -39.17 -46.61 35.47
C PRO A 229 -38.40 -47.85 35.02
N SER A 230 -37.16 -47.98 35.47
CA SER A 230 -36.41 -49.21 35.30
C SER A 230 -37.12 -50.25 36.16
N LEU A 231 -37.89 -51.13 35.52
CA LEU A 231 -38.37 -52.34 36.15
C LEU A 231 -37.14 -53.16 36.50
N HIS A 232 -36.59 -52.98 37.70
CA HIS A 232 -35.79 -54.00 38.34
C HIS A 232 -36.74 -55.16 38.63
N SER A 233 -36.90 -56.04 37.63
CA SER A 233 -37.38 -57.39 37.87
C SER A 233 -36.41 -58.02 38.85
N ARG A 234 -36.82 -58.11 40.12
CA ARG A 234 -36.15 -58.92 41.13
C ARG A 234 -35.95 -60.32 40.51
N PRO A 235 -34.71 -60.83 40.39
CA PRO A 235 -34.54 -62.22 40.02
C PRO A 235 -35.10 -63.12 41.13
N PRO A 236 -35.61 -64.31 40.77
CA PRO A 236 -36.29 -65.24 41.68
C PRO A 236 -35.38 -65.78 42.79
#